data_AF-A0A445LN19-F1
#
_entry.id   AF-A0A445LN19-F1
#
_cell.length_a   1.000
_cell.length_b   1.000
_cell.length_c   1.000
_cell.angle_alpha   90.00
_cell.angle_beta   90.00
_cell.angle_gamma   90.00
#
_symmetry.space_group_name_H-M   'P 1'
#
loop_
_entity.id
_entity.type
_entity.pdbx_description
1 polymer ?
#
loop_
_entity_poly.entity_id
_entity_poly.type
_entity_poly.pdbx_seq_one_letter_code
_entity_poly.pdbx_strand_id
1 'polypeptide(L)'
;MYMLESKGGAIACMFLSLFFLGTWPALLTMLERRGRLPQHTYLDYSITNFLAALLIAFTLGGIGKGTHDQPNFLVQLAQDNWPSVLFAMGGGLFLSLGNLSCQYAFAFVGLSVTEVITASITVVIGTTLNYFLDDKINKAEILFPGVGCFLIAVFLGSAVHSSNAADNKAKLSNFTGDYKNGDTSLKDGDIVKSKDLEGGSSSADNVEAGTAVFLMELEEKRAIKVFGKSTLIGLFLTFFAGLCFSMFSPAFNIATNDQWNTLRKGVPHLTVYTAFFYFSVSCFVIAMILNITFLYHPVLNLPKSSFKAYLADSDGRVWAMLAGLLCGFGNGLQFMGGQAAGYAAADAVQVSFITSIRKRI
;
A
#
# COMPACT_ATOMS: atom_id res chain seq x y z
N MET A 1 26.28 -6.99 -9.78
CA MET A 1 25.13 -6.47 -9.00
C MET A 1 25.37 -6.74 -7.53
N TYR A 2 24.84 -5.90 -6.65
CA TYR A 2 24.91 -6.12 -5.20
C TYR A 2 24.09 -7.35 -4.84
N MET A 3 24.65 -8.28 -4.08
CA MET A 3 23.95 -9.50 -3.64
C MET A 3 23.87 -9.52 -2.13
N LEU A 4 22.68 -9.83 -1.62
CA LEU A 4 22.42 -9.88 -0.19
C LEU A 4 22.77 -11.28 0.34
N GLU A 5 24.05 -11.51 0.64
CA GLU A 5 24.54 -12.84 1.07
C GLU A 5 24.43 -13.07 2.58
N SER A 6 24.30 -12.00 3.38
CA SER A 6 24.30 -12.09 4.84
C SER A 6 22.89 -12.23 5.42
N LYS A 7 22.72 -13.15 6.38
CA LYS A 7 21.46 -13.30 7.14
C LYS A 7 21.06 -12.01 7.85
N GLY A 8 22.03 -11.30 8.43
CA GLY A 8 21.79 -10.00 9.08
C GLY A 8 21.28 -8.94 8.10
N GLY A 9 21.83 -8.90 6.88
CA GLY A 9 21.36 -8.02 5.82
C GLY A 9 19.93 -8.34 5.36
N ALA A 10 19.60 -9.63 5.20
CA ALA A 10 18.23 -10.07 4.87
C ALA A 10 17.21 -9.63 5.92
N ILE A 11 17.53 -9.84 7.20
CA ILE A 11 16.67 -9.42 8.32
C ILE A 11 16.51 -7.89 8.35
N ALA A 12 17.61 -7.13 8.17
CA ALA A 12 17.55 -5.67 8.13
C ALA A 12 16.69 -5.16 6.96
N CYS A 13 16.80 -5.77 5.78
CA CYS A 13 15.96 -5.43 4.63
C CYS A 13 14.47 -5.69 4.93
N MET A 14 14.14 -6.82 5.56
CA MET A 14 12.77 -7.14 5.95
C MET A 14 12.18 -6.14 6.95
N PHE A 15 12.94 -5.77 8.00
CA PHE A 15 12.47 -4.78 8.98
C PHE A 15 12.31 -3.38 8.38
N LEU A 16 13.24 -2.96 7.52
CA LEU A 16 13.15 -1.65 6.86
C LEU A 16 11.98 -1.62 5.86
N SER A 17 11.79 -2.71 5.13
CA SER A 17 10.65 -2.90 4.23
C SER A 17 9.33 -2.81 5.00
N LEU A 18 9.22 -3.47 6.15
CA LEU A 18 8.04 -3.43 7.02
C LEU A 18 7.69 -2.00 7.45
N PHE A 19 8.71 -1.22 7.85
CA PHE A 19 8.52 0.16 8.23
C PHE A 19 8.03 1.02 7.06
N PHE A 20 8.64 0.88 5.88
CA PHE A 20 8.26 1.66 4.70
C PHE A 20 6.88 1.27 4.15
N LEU A 21 6.61 -0.03 4.04
CA LEU A 21 5.34 -0.56 3.53
C LEU A 21 4.17 -0.29 4.47
N GLY A 22 4.39 -0.24 5.79
CA GLY A 22 3.36 0.16 6.75
C GLY A 22 3.08 1.68 6.78
N THR A 23 3.97 2.52 6.26
CA THR A 23 3.87 3.98 6.39
C THR A 23 3.16 4.66 5.21
N TRP A 24 3.41 4.21 3.97
CA TRP A 24 2.81 4.86 2.79
C TRP A 24 1.26 4.88 2.78
N PRO A 25 0.52 3.85 3.27
CA PRO A 25 -0.94 3.87 3.29
C PRO A 25 -1.49 4.98 4.20
N ALA A 26 -0.79 5.26 5.30
CA ALA A 26 -1.14 6.31 6.24
C ALA A 26 -1.02 7.70 5.59
N LEU A 27 0.03 7.92 4.79
CA LEU A 27 0.21 9.18 4.04
C LEU A 27 -0.90 9.39 3.00
N LEU A 28 -1.30 8.33 2.27
CA LEU A 28 -2.40 8.46 1.31
C LEU A 28 -3.74 8.74 2.00
N THR A 29 -3.98 8.08 3.14
CA THR A 29 -5.18 8.31 3.95
C THR A 29 -5.22 9.75 4.50
N MET A 30 -4.10 10.27 4.98
CA MET A 30 -3.96 11.66 5.42
C MET A 30 -4.31 12.64 4.30
N LEU A 31 -3.76 12.43 3.09
CA LEU A 31 -4.02 13.31 1.94
C LEU A 31 -5.49 13.29 1.51
N GLU A 32 -6.13 12.11 1.52
CA GLU A 32 -7.56 11.99 1.24
C GLU A 32 -8.39 12.78 2.26
N ARG A 33 -8.07 12.65 3.56
CA ARG A 33 -8.75 13.37 4.65
C ARG A 33 -8.54 14.88 4.57
N ARG A 34 -7.40 15.33 4.05
CA ARG A 34 -7.13 16.75 3.79
C ARG A 34 -7.86 17.31 2.58
N GLY A 35 -8.53 16.47 1.79
CA GLY A 35 -9.30 16.89 0.62
C GLY A 35 -8.54 16.79 -0.71
N ARG A 36 -7.28 16.32 -0.72
CA ARG A 36 -6.54 16.12 -1.96
C ARG A 36 -7.15 14.97 -2.75
N LEU A 37 -7.39 15.19 -4.03
CA LEU A 37 -8.00 14.19 -4.91
C LEU A 37 -7.15 12.92 -4.98
N PRO A 38 -7.75 11.72 -4.78
CA PRO A 38 -7.03 10.44 -4.84
C PRO A 38 -6.23 10.26 -6.14
N GLN A 39 -6.77 10.72 -7.28
CA GLN A 39 -6.11 10.63 -8.58
C GLN A 39 -4.83 11.47 -8.64
N HIS A 40 -4.84 12.69 -8.10
CA HIS A 40 -3.65 13.53 -8.05
C HIS A 40 -2.58 12.91 -7.16
N THR A 41 -3.02 12.48 -5.97
CA THR A 41 -2.19 11.79 -5.00
C THR A 41 -1.55 10.53 -5.59
N TYR A 42 -2.32 9.70 -6.31
CA TYR A 42 -1.81 8.44 -6.85
C TYR A 42 -0.88 8.65 -8.04
N LEU A 43 -1.09 9.69 -8.85
CA LEU A 43 -0.14 10.06 -9.92
C LEU A 43 1.23 10.41 -9.34
N ASP A 44 1.28 11.30 -8.35
CA ASP A 44 2.54 11.67 -7.67
C ASP A 44 3.20 10.45 -7.01
N TYR A 45 2.41 9.62 -6.32
CA TYR A 45 2.84 8.36 -5.72
C TYR A 45 3.44 7.40 -6.76
N SER A 46 2.78 7.21 -7.91
CA SER A 46 3.21 6.26 -8.93
C SER A 46 4.53 6.67 -9.60
N ILE A 47 4.71 7.98 -9.82
CA ILE A 47 5.95 8.54 -10.39
C ILE A 47 7.12 8.25 -9.45
N THR A 48 7.01 8.58 -8.16
CA THR A 48 8.13 8.38 -7.24
C THR A 48 8.34 6.93 -6.85
N ASN A 49 7.28 6.11 -6.82
CA ASN A 49 7.39 4.66 -6.69
C ASN A 49 8.24 4.08 -7.83
N PHE A 50 7.98 4.51 -9.07
CA PHE A 50 8.78 4.11 -10.22
C PHE A 50 10.21 4.65 -10.16
N LEU A 51 10.40 5.91 -9.75
CA LEU A 51 11.74 6.49 -9.57
C LEU A 51 12.57 5.72 -8.54
N ALA A 52 12.00 5.29 -7.43
CA ALA A 52 12.69 4.46 -6.45
C ALA A 52 13.17 3.13 -7.06
N ALA A 53 12.33 2.49 -7.89
CA ALA A 53 12.71 1.28 -8.61
C ALA A 53 13.84 1.52 -9.64
N LEU A 54 13.78 2.64 -10.38
CA LEU A 54 14.87 3.04 -11.28
C LEU A 54 16.18 3.25 -10.51
N LEU A 55 16.12 3.96 -9.38
CA LEU A 55 17.30 4.18 -8.54
C LEU A 55 17.89 2.84 -8.08
N ILE A 56 17.07 1.92 -7.57
CA ILE A 56 17.53 0.59 -7.15
C ILE A 56 18.13 -0.20 -8.32
N ALA A 57 17.46 -0.24 -9.47
CA ALA A 57 17.91 -1.02 -10.63
C ALA A 57 19.23 -0.50 -11.22
N PHE A 58 19.35 0.82 -11.41
CA PHE A 58 20.55 1.44 -11.99
C PHE A 58 21.72 1.53 -11.00
N THR A 59 21.47 1.54 -9.69
CA THR A 59 22.53 1.53 -8.68
C THR A 59 22.89 0.12 -8.26
N LEU A 60 22.07 -0.53 -7.43
CA LEU A 60 22.34 -1.85 -6.86
C LEU A 60 22.40 -2.95 -7.94
N GLY A 61 21.59 -2.83 -9.00
CA GLY A 61 21.65 -3.72 -10.16
C GLY A 61 22.88 -3.52 -11.05
N GLY A 62 23.56 -2.37 -10.96
CA GLY A 62 24.78 -2.04 -11.71
C GLY A 62 26.08 -2.22 -10.93
N ILE A 63 26.04 -2.17 -9.58
CA ILE A 63 27.23 -2.25 -8.73
C ILE A 63 27.80 -3.67 -8.71
N GLY A 64 29.10 -3.84 -9.02
CA GLY A 64 29.82 -5.12 -8.94
C GLY A 64 30.07 -5.80 -10.29
N LYS A 65 30.97 -6.79 -10.29
CA LYS A 65 31.28 -7.60 -11.49
C LYS A 65 30.15 -8.61 -11.71
N GLY A 66 29.33 -8.41 -12.75
CA GLY A 66 28.31 -9.39 -13.14
C GLY A 66 28.95 -10.71 -13.54
N THR A 67 28.31 -11.83 -13.21
CA THR A 67 28.73 -13.17 -13.63
C THR A 67 27.83 -13.67 -14.77
N HIS A 68 28.19 -14.81 -15.38
CA HIS A 68 27.37 -15.41 -16.43
C HIS A 68 25.95 -15.74 -15.95
N ASP A 69 25.84 -16.31 -14.74
CA ASP A 69 24.55 -16.75 -14.18
C ASP A 69 23.79 -15.60 -13.50
N GLN A 70 24.48 -14.49 -13.21
CA GLN A 70 23.93 -13.30 -12.58
C GLN A 70 24.47 -12.03 -13.28
N PRO A 71 23.98 -11.75 -14.50
CA PRO A 71 24.41 -10.59 -15.26
C PRO A 71 23.97 -9.29 -14.58
N ASN A 72 24.72 -8.22 -14.81
CA ASN A 72 24.31 -6.89 -14.37
C ASN A 72 23.03 -6.44 -15.09
N PHE A 73 22.28 -5.54 -14.46
CA PHE A 73 21.00 -5.02 -14.94
C PHE A 73 21.00 -4.67 -16.44
N LEU A 74 21.94 -3.83 -16.90
CA LEU A 74 22.00 -3.39 -18.29
C LEU A 74 22.25 -4.52 -19.29
N VAL A 75 23.02 -5.54 -18.90
CA VAL A 75 23.28 -6.71 -19.75
C VAL A 75 22.01 -7.54 -19.88
N GLN A 76 21.27 -7.68 -18.78
CA GLN A 76 20.06 -8.49 -18.73
C GLN A 76 18.89 -7.89 -19.53
N LEU A 77 18.88 -6.58 -19.77
CA LEU A 77 17.91 -5.92 -20.64
C LEU A 77 18.02 -6.35 -22.11
N ALA A 78 19.19 -6.80 -22.56
CA ALA A 78 19.41 -7.25 -23.94
C ALA A 78 19.18 -8.76 -24.12
N GLN A 79 18.87 -9.50 -23.05
CA GLN A 79 18.69 -10.95 -23.08
C GLN A 79 17.25 -11.35 -23.46
N ASP A 80 17.12 -12.54 -24.06
CA ASP A 80 15.83 -13.12 -24.43
C ASP A 80 15.18 -13.84 -23.23
N ASN A 81 14.74 -13.07 -22.23
CA ASN A 81 14.13 -13.54 -20.97
C ASN A 81 12.65 -13.15 -20.83
N TRP A 82 11.97 -12.97 -21.97
CA TRP A 82 10.58 -12.49 -22.04
C TRP A 82 9.57 -13.25 -21.17
N PRO A 83 9.59 -14.59 -21.04
CA PRO A 83 8.67 -15.29 -20.16
C PRO A 83 8.75 -14.78 -18.70
N SER A 84 9.96 -14.69 -18.14
CA SER A 84 10.20 -14.12 -16.81
C SER A 84 9.80 -12.65 -16.71
N VAL A 85 10.08 -11.86 -17.76
CA VAL A 85 9.67 -10.45 -17.83
C VAL A 85 8.15 -10.31 -17.76
N LEU A 86 7.40 -11.17 -18.46
CA LEU A 86 5.93 -11.15 -18.42
C LEU A 86 5.39 -11.50 -17.04
N PHE A 87 6.01 -12.44 -16.32
CA PHE A 87 5.66 -12.72 -14.92
C PHE A 87 5.95 -11.54 -14.00
N ALA A 88 7.11 -10.87 -14.16
CA ALA A 88 7.42 -9.66 -13.41
C ALA A 88 6.40 -8.55 -13.70
N MET A 89 6.06 -8.33 -14.97
CA MET A 89 5.04 -7.36 -15.37
C MET A 89 3.64 -7.72 -14.83
N GLY A 90 3.29 -9.01 -14.80
CA GLY A 90 2.05 -9.51 -14.20
C GLY A 90 1.99 -9.22 -12.71
N GLY A 91 3.09 -9.44 -11.98
CA GLY A 91 3.20 -9.03 -10.58
C GLY A 91 3.00 -7.52 -10.41
N GLY A 92 3.62 -6.71 -11.28
CA GLY A 92 3.49 -5.25 -11.25
C GLY A 92 2.06 -4.78 -11.47
N LEU A 93 1.33 -5.44 -12.38
CA LEU A 93 -0.09 -5.20 -12.62
C LEU A 93 -0.92 -5.48 -11.36
N PHE A 94 -0.73 -6.64 -10.74
CA PHE A 94 -1.45 -7.01 -9.53
C PHE A 94 -1.17 -6.03 -8.38
N LEU A 95 0.09 -5.68 -8.13
CA LEU A 95 0.42 -4.71 -7.07
C LEU A 95 -0.24 -3.35 -7.33
N SER A 96 -0.20 -2.85 -8.57
CA SER A 96 -0.79 -1.56 -8.91
C SER A 96 -2.31 -1.54 -8.72
N LEU A 97 -3.00 -2.59 -9.20
CA LEU A 97 -4.45 -2.73 -9.00
C LEU A 97 -4.81 -2.85 -7.52
N GLY A 98 -4.02 -3.59 -6.74
CA GLY A 98 -4.19 -3.71 -5.30
C GLY A 98 -4.01 -2.37 -4.58
N ASN A 99 -2.90 -1.66 -4.85
CA ASN A 99 -2.60 -0.37 -4.22
C ASN A 99 -3.65 0.69 -4.56
N LEU A 100 -4.10 0.74 -5.82
CA LEU A 100 -5.14 1.68 -6.25
C LEU A 100 -6.47 1.35 -5.57
N SER A 101 -6.85 0.07 -5.51
CA SER A 101 -8.06 -0.37 -4.83
C SER A 101 -8.04 -0.06 -3.33
N CYS A 102 -6.89 -0.26 -2.67
CA CYS A 102 -6.67 0.12 -1.27
C CYS A 102 -6.87 1.62 -1.05
N GLN A 103 -6.32 2.48 -1.91
CA GLN A 103 -6.47 3.93 -1.77
C GLN A 103 -7.94 4.35 -1.67
N TYR A 104 -8.80 3.78 -2.52
CA TYR A 104 -10.23 4.05 -2.44
C TYR A 104 -10.89 3.35 -1.24
N ALA A 105 -10.49 2.11 -0.91
CA ALA A 105 -11.03 1.36 0.22
C ALA A 105 -10.78 2.05 1.58
N PHE A 106 -9.62 2.69 1.76
CA PHE A 106 -9.28 3.45 2.97
C PHE A 106 -10.34 4.48 3.33
N ALA A 107 -10.96 5.09 2.32
CA ALA A 107 -11.99 6.08 2.57
C ALA A 107 -13.26 5.45 3.19
N PHE A 108 -13.67 4.26 2.73
CA PHE A 108 -14.95 3.62 3.09
C PHE A 108 -14.89 2.82 4.38
N VAL A 109 -13.88 1.95 4.52
CA VAL A 109 -13.77 1.02 5.65
C VAL A 109 -12.64 1.38 6.60
N GLY A 110 -11.88 2.42 6.28
CA GLY A 110 -10.75 2.88 7.07
C GLY A 110 -9.48 2.09 6.83
N LEU A 111 -8.35 2.71 7.19
CA LEU A 111 -7.02 2.12 7.06
C LEU A 111 -6.90 0.79 7.83
N SER A 112 -7.39 0.75 9.07
CA SER A 112 -7.27 -0.43 9.94
C SER A 112 -7.95 -1.68 9.37
N VAL A 113 -9.18 -1.55 8.84
CA VAL A 113 -9.91 -2.70 8.29
C VAL A 113 -9.31 -3.10 6.94
N THR A 114 -8.94 -2.12 6.11
CA THR A 114 -8.36 -2.38 4.79
C THR A 114 -7.06 -3.16 4.89
N GLU A 115 -6.10 -2.66 5.69
CA GLU A 115 -4.79 -3.28 5.86
C GLU A 115 -4.89 -4.68 6.48
N VAL A 116 -5.75 -4.86 7.49
CA VAL A 116 -5.90 -6.14 8.19
C VAL A 116 -6.43 -7.24 7.26
N ILE A 117 -7.47 -6.95 6.48
CA ILE A 117 -8.08 -7.93 5.57
C ILE A 117 -7.12 -8.23 4.41
N THR A 118 -6.53 -7.20 3.80
CA THR A 118 -5.60 -7.37 2.67
C THR A 118 -4.35 -8.14 3.10
N ALA A 119 -3.75 -7.81 4.26
CA ALA A 119 -2.62 -8.54 4.82
C ALA A 119 -2.99 -9.99 5.13
N SER A 120 -4.18 -10.26 5.67
CA SER A 120 -4.63 -11.62 5.97
C SER A 120 -4.75 -12.49 4.72
N ILE A 121 -5.37 -11.95 3.66
CA ILE A 121 -5.48 -12.65 2.37
C ILE A 121 -4.09 -12.87 1.77
N THR A 122 -3.25 -11.84 1.79
CA THR A 122 -1.89 -11.87 1.22
C THR A 122 -1.00 -12.88 1.93
N VAL A 123 -0.96 -12.86 3.26
CA VAL A 123 -0.12 -13.77 4.04
C VAL A 123 -0.64 -15.19 3.95
N VAL A 124 -1.95 -15.43 3.98
CA VAL A 124 -2.47 -16.82 3.88
C VAL A 124 -2.22 -17.40 2.50
N ILE A 125 -2.60 -16.68 1.44
CA ILE A 125 -2.53 -17.20 0.08
C ILE A 125 -1.11 -17.06 -0.48
N GLY A 126 -0.51 -15.88 -0.39
CA GLY A 126 0.82 -15.56 -0.92
C GLY A 126 1.91 -16.42 -0.27
N THR A 127 1.99 -16.47 1.07
CA THR A 127 2.98 -17.30 1.75
C THR A 127 2.80 -18.78 1.41
N THR A 128 1.57 -19.26 1.28
CA THR A 128 1.32 -20.67 0.90
C THR A 128 1.80 -20.96 -0.52
N LEU A 129 1.46 -20.10 -1.50
CA LEU A 129 1.90 -20.27 -2.88
C LEU A 129 3.43 -20.19 -2.97
N ASN A 130 4.04 -19.16 -2.37
CA ASN A 130 5.47 -18.98 -2.36
C ASN A 130 6.21 -20.10 -1.63
N TYR A 131 5.65 -20.69 -0.57
CA TYR A 131 6.25 -21.84 0.10
C TYR A 131 6.46 -23.02 -0.85
N PHE A 132 5.49 -23.27 -1.73
CA PHE A 132 5.61 -24.33 -2.74
C PHE A 132 6.46 -23.91 -3.94
N LEU A 133 6.44 -22.63 -4.32
CA LEU A 133 7.27 -22.10 -5.41
C LEU A 133 8.75 -22.06 -5.02
N ASP A 134 9.09 -21.77 -3.77
CA ASP A 134 10.48 -21.76 -3.29
C ASP A 134 10.97 -23.17 -2.91
N ASP A 135 10.46 -24.24 -3.52
CA ASP A 135 10.85 -25.62 -3.22
C ASP A 135 10.89 -25.96 -1.71
N LYS A 136 10.03 -25.30 -0.91
CA LYS A 136 9.93 -25.46 0.54
C LYS A 136 11.20 -25.09 1.30
N ILE A 137 11.95 -24.08 0.85
CA ILE A 137 13.16 -23.60 1.54
C ILE A 137 12.91 -23.19 3.00
N ASN A 138 11.72 -22.64 3.29
CA ASN A 138 11.35 -22.22 4.64
C ASN A 138 10.86 -23.44 5.44
N LYS A 139 11.11 -23.48 6.76
CA LYS A 139 10.62 -24.58 7.60
C LYS A 139 9.12 -24.44 7.84
N ALA A 140 8.34 -25.41 7.39
CA ALA A 140 6.88 -25.41 7.56
C ALA A 140 6.47 -25.34 9.03
N GLU A 141 7.24 -25.98 9.93
CA GLU A 141 6.97 -26.02 11.37
C GLU A 141 7.13 -24.65 12.04
N ILE A 142 7.74 -23.68 11.36
CA ILE A 142 7.91 -22.31 11.87
C ILE A 142 7.01 -21.35 11.08
N LEU A 143 6.97 -21.49 9.76
CA LEU A 143 6.27 -20.58 8.86
C LEU A 143 4.74 -20.57 9.11
N PHE A 144 4.09 -21.73 9.03
CA PHE A 144 2.63 -21.81 9.13
C PHE A 144 2.10 -21.55 10.55
N PRO A 145 2.77 -22.00 11.63
CA PRO A 145 2.41 -21.54 12.97
C PRO A 145 2.55 -20.02 13.15
N GLY A 146 3.57 -19.41 12.54
CA GLY A 146 3.69 -17.94 12.49
C GLY A 146 2.50 -17.27 11.81
N VAL A 147 2.07 -17.79 10.64
CA VAL A 147 0.86 -17.33 9.94
C VAL A 147 -0.39 -17.50 10.81
N GLY A 148 -0.52 -18.63 11.51
CA GLY A 148 -1.62 -18.88 12.45
C GLY A 148 -1.66 -17.88 13.61
N CYS A 149 -0.51 -17.60 14.23
CA CYS A 149 -0.39 -16.57 15.27
C CYS A 149 -0.79 -15.18 14.76
N PHE A 150 -0.38 -14.83 13.54
CA PHE A 150 -0.78 -13.57 12.90
C PHE A 150 -2.31 -13.48 12.71
N LEU A 151 -2.96 -14.55 12.22
CA LEU A 151 -4.41 -14.57 12.06
C LEU A 151 -5.14 -14.40 13.40
N ILE A 152 -4.67 -15.05 14.47
CA ILE A 152 -5.22 -14.86 15.82
C ILE A 152 -5.12 -13.38 16.25
N ALA A 153 -3.96 -12.75 16.05
CA ALA A 153 -3.75 -11.34 16.36
C ALA A 153 -4.70 -10.43 15.56
N VAL A 154 -4.92 -10.74 14.28
CA VAL A 154 -5.88 -10.05 13.41
C VAL A 154 -7.31 -10.16 13.93
N PHE A 155 -7.76 -11.36 14.32
CA PHE A 155 -9.11 -11.55 14.83
C PHE A 155 -9.33 -10.78 16.15
N LEU A 156 -8.34 -10.81 17.04
CA LEU A 156 -8.37 -10.02 18.28
C LEU A 156 -8.41 -8.51 18.01
N GLY A 157 -7.59 -8.02 17.09
CA GLY A 157 -7.59 -6.61 16.67
C GLY A 157 -8.92 -6.18 16.03
N SER A 158 -9.51 -7.05 15.22
CA SER A 158 -10.80 -6.80 14.56
C SER A 158 -11.95 -6.72 15.58
N ALA A 159 -11.95 -7.59 16.60
CA ALA A 159 -12.95 -7.55 17.68
C ALA A 159 -12.88 -6.22 18.46
N VAL A 160 -11.67 -5.74 18.76
CA VAL A 160 -11.47 -4.43 19.40
C VAL A 160 -11.94 -3.28 18.51
N HIS A 161 -11.71 -3.37 17.19
CA HIS A 161 -12.16 -2.35 16.25
C HIS A 161 -13.69 -2.27 16.14
N SER A 162 -14.37 -3.42 16.07
CA SER A 162 -15.84 -3.48 16.05
C SER A 162 -16.45 -2.89 17.32
N SER A 163 -15.84 -3.12 18.48
CA SER A 163 -16.26 -2.53 19.74
C SER A 163 -16.15 -0.99 19.71
N ASN A 164 -15.02 -0.46 19.23
CA ASN A 164 -14.82 0.98 19.08
C ASN A 164 -15.78 1.63 18.08
N ALA A 165 -16.15 0.94 17.00
CA ALA A 165 -17.11 1.46 16.02
C ALA A 165 -18.52 1.56 16.60
N ALA A 166 -18.92 0.59 17.43
CA ALA A 166 -20.19 0.64 18.15
C ALA A 166 -20.24 1.83 19.13
N ASP A 167 -19.14 2.09 19.84
CA ASP A 167 -19.01 3.25 20.75
C ASP A 167 -19.14 4.58 19.99
N ASN A 168 -18.43 4.75 18.87
CA ASN A 168 -18.55 5.96 18.03
C ASN A 168 -19.98 6.18 17.51
N LYS A 169 -20.67 5.10 17.11
CA LYS A 169 -22.07 5.18 16.65
C LYS A 169 -23.01 5.64 17.77
N ALA A 170 -22.83 5.11 18.97
CA ALA A 170 -23.62 5.51 20.14
C ALA A 170 -23.42 7.00 20.49
N LYS A 171 -22.17 7.49 20.44
CA LYS A 171 -21.85 8.90 20.63
C LYS A 171 -22.53 9.81 19.59
N LEU A 172 -22.52 9.41 18.32
CA LEU A 172 -23.17 10.17 17.25
C LEU A 172 -24.70 10.18 17.40
N SER A 173 -25.32 9.06 17.79
CA SER A 173 -26.77 9.02 18.01
C SER A 173 -27.20 9.88 19.20
N ASN A 174 -26.41 9.89 20.28
CA ASN A 174 -26.70 10.72 21.45
C ASN A 174 -26.61 12.21 21.10
N PHE A 175 -25.56 12.63 20.38
CA PHE A 175 -25.43 14.01 19.90
C PHE A 175 -26.61 14.45 19.02
N THR A 176 -27.08 13.58 18.13
CA THR A 176 -28.25 13.88 17.28
C THR A 176 -29.56 13.94 18.08
N GLY A 177 -29.65 13.21 19.19
CA GLY A 177 -30.77 13.26 20.15
C GLY A 177 -30.77 14.56 20.95
N ASP A 178 -29.61 14.98 21.45
CA ASP A 178 -29.45 16.22 22.23
C ASP A 178 -29.73 17.45 21.36
N TYR A 179 -29.30 17.43 20.09
CA TYR A 179 -29.60 18.51 19.12
C TYR A 179 -31.10 18.64 18.83
N LYS A 180 -31.86 17.52 18.86
CA LYS A 180 -33.33 17.53 18.66
C LYS A 180 -34.11 17.94 19.91
N ASN A 181 -33.53 17.77 21.10
CA ASN A 181 -34.16 18.12 22.37
C ASN A 181 -33.86 19.55 22.85
N GLY A 182 -33.14 20.36 22.06
CA GLY A 182 -33.00 21.80 22.29
C GLY A 182 -32.17 22.19 23.51
N ASP A 183 -31.41 21.27 24.09
CA ASP A 183 -30.61 21.51 25.30
C ASP A 183 -29.13 21.68 24.96
N THR A 184 -28.80 22.69 24.14
CA THR A 184 -27.48 23.32 24.16
C THR A 184 -27.53 24.69 23.50
N SER A 185 -27.40 25.72 24.32
CA SER A 185 -27.05 27.07 23.87
C SER A 185 -25.61 27.05 23.36
N LEU A 186 -25.43 26.89 22.05
CA LEU A 186 -24.17 27.16 21.38
C LEU A 186 -24.40 28.31 20.40
N LYS A 187 -23.66 29.40 20.66
CA LYS A 187 -23.67 30.62 19.86
C LYS A 187 -23.18 30.28 18.46
N ASP A 188 -23.87 30.85 17.49
CA ASP A 188 -23.71 30.74 16.02
C ASP A 188 -22.36 31.27 15.48
N GLY A 189 -21.28 31.18 16.25
CA GLY A 189 -20.02 31.91 16.03
C GLY A 189 -18.77 31.08 15.72
N ASP A 190 -18.76 29.76 15.94
CA ASP A 190 -17.54 28.94 15.78
C ASP A 190 -17.48 28.10 14.49
N ILE A 191 -18.49 28.19 13.61
CA ILE A 191 -18.57 27.37 12.38
C ILE A 191 -17.60 27.84 11.28
N VAL A 192 -16.82 28.90 11.46
CA VAL A 192 -15.88 29.35 10.41
C VAL A 192 -14.48 29.59 10.97
N LYS A 193 -13.71 28.50 11.07
CA LYS A 193 -12.26 28.53 10.80
C LYS A 193 -11.78 27.15 10.38
N SER A 194 -11.57 26.99 9.08
CA SER A 194 -10.85 25.84 8.50
C SER A 194 -9.43 25.79 9.09
N LYS A 195 -9.25 25.07 10.19
CA LYS A 195 -7.94 24.83 10.78
C LYS A 195 -7.49 23.43 10.41
N ASP A 196 -6.22 23.29 10.05
CA ASP A 196 -5.63 22.00 9.72
C ASP A 196 -5.55 21.17 11.01
N LEU A 197 -6.57 20.31 11.25
CA LEU A 197 -6.65 19.45 12.44
C LEU A 197 -5.51 18.43 12.53
N GLU A 198 -4.83 18.20 11.40
CA GLU A 198 -3.63 17.37 11.28
C GLU A 198 -2.33 18.21 11.28
N GLY A 199 -2.43 19.50 11.55
CA GLY A 199 -1.29 20.40 11.71
C GLY A 199 -0.91 20.48 13.18
N GLY A 200 0.31 20.08 13.52
CA GLY A 200 0.85 20.12 14.89
C GLY A 200 1.01 21.51 15.52
N SER A 201 0.21 22.51 15.13
CA SER A 201 0.19 23.83 15.79
C SER A 201 -0.75 23.79 16.99
N SER A 202 -0.16 23.88 18.17
CA SER A 202 -0.81 24.04 19.46
C SER A 202 -1.79 25.23 19.49
N SER A 203 -3.08 24.94 19.63
CA SER A 203 -4.07 25.88 20.19
C SER A 203 -5.23 25.09 20.80
N ALA A 204 -5.76 25.60 21.91
CA ALA A 204 -6.60 24.91 22.89
C ALA A 204 -8.02 24.48 22.46
N ASP A 205 -8.35 24.47 21.16
CA ASP A 205 -9.68 24.12 20.62
C ASP A 205 -9.62 22.99 19.58
N ASN A 206 -8.81 21.95 19.83
CA ASN A 206 -8.82 20.76 18.97
C ASN A 206 -10.02 19.89 19.36
N VAL A 207 -11.05 19.85 18.50
CA VAL A 207 -12.20 18.95 18.66
C VAL A 207 -11.70 17.53 18.84
N GLU A 208 -12.13 16.85 19.92
CA GLU A 208 -11.60 15.53 20.27
C GLU A 208 -11.90 14.51 19.17
N ALA A 209 -10.85 13.84 18.68
CA ALA A 209 -10.95 12.85 17.61
C ALA A 209 -11.93 11.73 17.99
N GLY A 210 -12.96 11.54 17.17
CA GLY A 210 -14.06 10.59 17.42
C GLY A 210 -15.35 11.22 17.95
N THR A 211 -15.38 12.53 18.20
CA THR A 211 -16.62 13.29 18.49
C THR A 211 -17.46 13.46 17.22
N ALA A 212 -18.79 13.61 17.36
CA ALA A 212 -19.70 13.87 16.24
C ALA A 212 -19.29 15.07 15.38
N VAL A 213 -18.92 16.18 16.03
CA VAL A 213 -18.44 17.41 15.39
C VAL A 213 -17.18 17.14 14.55
N PHE A 214 -16.20 16.43 15.12
CA PHE A 214 -14.98 16.04 14.40
C PHE A 214 -15.29 15.18 13.17
N LEU A 215 -16.24 14.24 13.27
CA LEU A 215 -16.61 13.38 12.16
C LEU A 215 -17.32 14.15 11.03
N MET A 216 -18.13 15.16 11.37
CA MET A 216 -18.78 16.03 10.38
C MET A 216 -17.78 16.93 9.65
N GLU A 217 -16.88 17.58 10.38
CA GLU A 217 -15.82 18.42 9.79
C GLU A 217 -14.87 17.59 8.91
N LEU A 218 -14.52 16.38 9.36
CA LEU A 218 -13.71 15.45 8.56
C LEU A 218 -14.41 15.05 7.27
N GLU A 219 -15.72 14.76 7.33
CA GLU A 219 -16.52 14.42 6.15
C GLU A 219 -16.64 15.61 5.19
N GLU A 220 -16.69 16.85 5.69
CA GLU A 220 -16.69 18.05 4.86
C GLU A 220 -15.34 18.28 4.17
N LYS A 221 -14.22 18.06 4.87
CA LYS A 221 -12.88 18.30 4.33
C LYS A 221 -12.41 17.23 3.35
N ARG A 222 -12.71 15.96 3.61
CA ARG A 222 -12.16 14.83 2.86
C ARG A 222 -12.55 14.82 1.39
N ALA A 223 -11.73 14.21 0.55
CA ALA A 223 -11.95 14.15 -0.89
C ALA A 223 -13.10 13.21 -1.26
N ILE A 224 -13.13 12.00 -0.68
CA ILE A 224 -14.16 11.00 -0.97
C ILE A 224 -15.27 11.15 0.07
N LYS A 225 -16.46 11.56 -0.34
CA LYS A 225 -17.64 11.57 0.54
C LYS A 225 -18.15 10.14 0.74
N VAL A 226 -18.31 9.75 2.00
CA VAL A 226 -18.64 8.39 2.45
C VAL A 226 -19.93 8.34 3.26
N PHE A 227 -20.38 9.45 3.85
CA PHE A 227 -21.67 9.49 4.55
C PHE A 227 -22.82 9.08 3.63
N GLY A 228 -23.66 8.18 4.12
CA GLY A 228 -24.79 7.61 3.37
C GLY A 228 -24.40 6.58 2.30
N LYS A 229 -23.11 6.27 2.11
CA LYS A 229 -22.68 5.21 1.18
C LYS A 229 -22.53 3.85 1.88
N SER A 230 -22.75 2.78 1.12
CA SER A 230 -22.68 1.41 1.64
C SER A 230 -21.24 0.98 1.91
N THR A 231 -21.00 0.48 3.13
CA THR A 231 -19.75 -0.17 3.55
C THR A 231 -19.38 -1.38 2.67
N LEU A 232 -20.34 -1.97 1.95
CA LEU A 232 -20.11 -3.10 1.05
C LEU A 232 -19.15 -2.76 -0.10
N ILE A 233 -19.20 -1.53 -0.62
CA ILE A 233 -18.30 -1.10 -1.70
C ILE A 233 -16.85 -1.12 -1.20
N GLY A 234 -16.62 -0.57 -0.01
CA GLY A 234 -15.30 -0.58 0.62
C GLY A 234 -14.81 -1.99 0.88
N LEU A 235 -15.67 -2.86 1.44
CA LEU A 235 -15.30 -4.25 1.71
C LEU A 235 -14.97 -5.03 0.42
N PHE A 236 -15.70 -4.80 -0.67
CA PHE A 236 -15.40 -5.40 -1.97
C PHE A 236 -14.04 -4.94 -2.50
N LEU A 237 -13.75 -3.64 -2.46
CA LEU A 237 -12.45 -3.08 -2.87
C LEU A 237 -11.31 -3.65 -2.02
N THR A 238 -11.50 -3.78 -0.71
CA THR A 238 -10.53 -4.40 0.19
C THR A 238 -10.27 -5.86 -0.15
N PHE A 239 -11.32 -6.65 -0.39
CA PHE A 239 -11.18 -8.05 -0.77
C PHE A 239 -10.45 -8.21 -2.11
N PHE A 240 -10.84 -7.42 -3.11
CA PHE A 240 -10.18 -7.40 -4.41
C PHE A 240 -8.70 -7.00 -4.31
N ALA A 241 -8.38 -6.00 -3.49
CA ALA A 241 -7.00 -5.60 -3.23
C ALA A 241 -6.19 -6.73 -2.58
N GLY A 242 -6.77 -7.43 -1.60
CA GLY A 242 -6.11 -8.57 -0.94
C GLY A 242 -5.82 -9.72 -1.90
N LEU A 243 -6.74 -10.02 -2.82
CA LEU A 243 -6.50 -11.01 -3.87
C LEU A 243 -5.36 -10.58 -4.80
N CYS A 244 -5.35 -9.32 -5.24
CA CYS A 244 -4.25 -8.79 -6.04
C CYS A 244 -2.91 -8.89 -5.29
N PHE A 245 -2.88 -8.51 -4.01
CA PHE A 245 -1.67 -8.59 -3.20
C PHE A 245 -1.20 -10.04 -2.96
N SER A 246 -2.10 -11.00 -2.87
CA SER A 246 -1.71 -12.40 -2.76
C SER A 246 -1.02 -12.97 -4.01
N MET A 247 -1.15 -12.30 -5.16
CA MET A 247 -0.63 -12.79 -6.44
C MET A 247 0.64 -12.10 -6.91
N PHE A 248 0.93 -10.86 -6.48
CA PHE A 248 2.10 -10.15 -7.02
C PHE A 248 3.44 -10.80 -6.62
N SER A 249 3.55 -11.27 -5.37
CA SER A 249 4.77 -11.87 -4.85
C SER A 249 5.03 -13.25 -5.46
N PRO A 250 4.05 -14.16 -5.57
CA PRO A 250 4.21 -15.39 -6.37
C PRO A 250 4.60 -15.15 -7.83
N ALA A 251 4.00 -14.16 -8.49
CA ALA A 251 4.37 -13.82 -9.86
C ALA A 251 5.81 -13.30 -9.94
N PHE A 252 6.24 -12.49 -8.97
CA PHE A 252 7.62 -12.01 -8.86
C PHE A 252 8.61 -13.15 -8.61
N ASN A 253 8.25 -14.08 -7.73
CA ASN A 253 9.03 -15.27 -7.44
C ASN A 253 9.29 -16.07 -8.71
N ILE A 254 8.22 -16.41 -9.45
CA ILE A 254 8.31 -17.12 -10.75
C ILE A 254 9.21 -16.37 -11.74
N ALA A 255 9.13 -15.03 -11.77
CA ALA A 255 9.99 -14.24 -12.63
C ALA A 255 11.47 -14.40 -12.30
N THR A 256 11.84 -14.45 -11.01
CA THR A 256 13.24 -14.50 -10.58
C THR A 256 13.83 -15.90 -10.45
N ASN A 257 12.99 -16.92 -10.25
CA ASN A 257 13.43 -18.29 -9.98
C ASN A 257 13.09 -19.27 -11.12
N ASP A 258 12.26 -18.88 -12.10
CA ASP A 258 11.84 -19.68 -13.26
C ASP A 258 11.47 -21.14 -12.93
N GLN A 259 10.67 -21.34 -11.87
CA GLN A 259 10.24 -22.66 -11.39
C GLN A 259 9.57 -23.53 -12.47
N TRP A 260 8.97 -22.89 -13.46
CA TRP A 260 8.29 -23.56 -14.56
C TRP A 260 9.21 -23.85 -15.75
N ASN A 261 10.52 -23.57 -15.65
CA ASN A 261 11.52 -23.79 -16.68
C ASN A 261 11.09 -23.21 -18.03
N THR A 262 10.58 -21.98 -18.02
CA THR A 262 10.04 -21.29 -19.19
C THR A 262 11.13 -20.66 -20.04
N LEU A 263 12.31 -20.42 -19.48
CA LEU A 263 13.45 -19.86 -20.18
C LEU A 263 14.15 -20.91 -21.06
N ARG A 264 14.77 -20.43 -22.14
CA ARG A 264 15.60 -21.28 -23.02
C ARG A 264 16.88 -21.71 -22.30
N LYS A 265 17.39 -22.89 -22.63
CA LYS A 265 18.65 -23.41 -22.08
C LYS A 265 19.80 -22.41 -22.27
N GLY A 266 20.46 -22.06 -21.18
CA GLY A 266 21.60 -21.12 -21.17
C GLY A 266 21.23 -19.65 -20.97
N VAL A 267 19.94 -19.29 -20.90
CA VAL A 267 19.51 -17.95 -20.50
C VAL A 267 19.48 -17.88 -18.97
N PRO A 268 20.21 -16.95 -18.34
CA PRO A 268 20.21 -16.83 -16.88
C PRO A 268 18.88 -16.28 -16.36
N HIS A 269 18.53 -16.67 -15.13
CA HIS A 269 17.31 -16.21 -14.48
C HIS A 269 17.30 -14.69 -14.29
N LEU A 270 16.10 -14.11 -14.25
CA LEU A 270 15.93 -12.68 -14.06
C LEU A 270 16.43 -12.29 -12.66
N THR A 271 17.38 -11.37 -12.59
CA THR A 271 17.86 -10.87 -11.30
C THR A 271 16.77 -10.05 -10.63
N VAL A 272 16.77 -9.97 -9.30
CA VAL A 272 15.77 -9.19 -8.55
C VAL A 272 15.68 -7.76 -9.04
N TYR A 273 16.80 -7.13 -9.40
CA TYR A 273 16.82 -5.75 -9.89
C TYR A 273 16.14 -5.59 -11.24
N THR A 274 16.42 -6.50 -12.19
CA THR A 274 15.79 -6.45 -13.51
C THR A 274 14.32 -6.85 -13.44
N ALA A 275 13.97 -7.84 -12.61
CA ALA A 275 12.60 -8.21 -12.33
C ALA A 275 11.83 -7.04 -11.73
N PHE A 276 12.41 -6.38 -10.71
CA PHE A 276 11.79 -5.21 -10.07
C PHE A 276 11.64 -4.03 -11.01
N PHE A 277 12.57 -3.82 -11.94
CA PHE A 277 12.44 -2.82 -12.99
C PHE A 277 11.21 -3.08 -13.88
N TYR A 278 11.08 -4.27 -14.49
CA TYR A 278 9.94 -4.58 -15.37
C TYR A 278 8.60 -4.63 -14.62
N PHE A 279 8.62 -5.16 -13.40
CA PHE A 279 7.52 -5.09 -12.46
C PHE A 279 7.05 -3.64 -12.24
N SER A 280 8.00 -2.73 -11.97
CA SER A 280 7.70 -1.33 -11.69
C SER A 280 7.27 -0.55 -12.94
N VAL A 281 7.82 -0.88 -14.13
CA VAL A 281 7.33 -0.33 -15.41
C VAL A 281 5.87 -0.68 -15.62
N SER A 282 5.50 -1.96 -15.46
CA SER A 282 4.11 -2.41 -15.59
C SER A 282 3.19 -1.71 -14.58
N CYS A 283 3.61 -1.67 -13.32
CA CYS A 283 2.89 -1.00 -12.23
C CYS A 283 2.65 0.48 -12.52
N PHE A 284 3.67 1.18 -13.03
CA PHE A 284 3.61 2.60 -13.39
C PHE A 284 2.68 2.84 -14.59
N VAL A 285 2.82 2.06 -15.66
CA VAL A 285 2.01 2.25 -16.87
C VAL A 285 0.52 2.07 -16.57
N ILE A 286 0.13 1.00 -15.87
CA ILE A 286 -1.29 0.79 -15.54
C ILE A 286 -1.80 1.86 -14.56
N ALA A 287 -0.98 2.26 -13.58
CA ALA A 287 -1.32 3.35 -12.65
C ALA A 287 -1.59 4.66 -13.39
N MET A 288 -0.73 5.03 -14.34
CA MET A 288 -0.88 6.24 -15.14
C MET A 288 -2.14 6.18 -16.01
N ILE A 289 -2.38 5.07 -16.71
CA ILE A 289 -3.56 4.90 -17.56
C ILE A 289 -4.84 5.03 -16.73
N LEU A 290 -4.95 4.30 -15.62
CA LEU A 290 -6.15 4.31 -14.78
C LEU A 290 -6.37 5.67 -14.12
N ASN A 291 -5.33 6.29 -13.55
CA ASN A 291 -5.51 7.56 -12.85
C ASN A 291 -5.75 8.74 -13.81
N ILE A 292 -5.11 8.78 -14.98
CA ILE A 292 -5.46 9.76 -16.02
C ILE A 292 -6.91 9.55 -16.45
N THR A 293 -7.35 8.31 -16.64
CA THR A 293 -8.75 8.01 -16.97
C THR A 293 -9.69 8.54 -15.87
N PHE A 294 -9.35 8.31 -14.60
CA PHE A 294 -10.14 8.78 -13.45
C PHE A 294 -10.12 10.31 -13.24
N LEU A 295 -9.16 11.05 -13.78
CA LEU A 295 -9.23 12.53 -13.80
C LEU A 295 -10.46 13.00 -14.58
N TYR A 296 -10.68 12.39 -15.76
CA TYR A 296 -11.75 12.78 -16.68
C TYR A 296 -13.07 12.05 -16.41
N HIS A 297 -12.98 10.81 -15.93
CA HIS A 297 -14.10 9.92 -15.58
C HIS A 297 -13.99 9.52 -14.10
N PRO A 298 -14.24 10.46 -13.18
CA PRO A 298 -14.08 10.20 -11.75
C PRO A 298 -15.07 9.14 -11.27
N VAL A 299 -14.57 8.25 -10.44
CA VAL A 299 -15.36 7.23 -9.75
C VAL A 299 -15.86 7.78 -8.41
N LEU A 300 -16.93 7.17 -7.87
CA LEU A 300 -17.40 7.42 -6.51
C LEU A 300 -17.84 8.87 -6.23
N ASN A 301 -18.35 9.57 -7.24
CA ASN A 301 -18.81 10.97 -7.19
C ASN A 301 -17.70 11.97 -6.80
N LEU A 302 -16.44 11.64 -7.09
CA LEU A 302 -15.36 12.62 -7.00
C LEU A 302 -15.55 13.74 -8.05
N PRO A 303 -15.10 14.97 -7.76
CA PRO A 303 -15.16 16.04 -8.73
C PRO A 303 -14.27 15.72 -9.93
N LYS A 304 -14.73 16.11 -11.13
CA LYS A 304 -13.91 16.02 -12.34
C LYS A 304 -12.68 16.90 -12.19
N SER A 305 -11.54 16.38 -12.64
CA SER A 305 -10.30 17.13 -12.73
C SER A 305 -9.77 17.10 -14.16
N SER A 306 -8.56 17.63 -14.36
CA SER A 306 -7.86 17.61 -15.64
C SER A 306 -6.36 17.49 -15.42
N PHE A 307 -5.62 17.08 -16.44
CA PHE A 307 -4.17 17.03 -16.37
C PHE A 307 -3.54 18.40 -16.03
N LYS A 308 -4.12 19.50 -16.53
CA LYS A 308 -3.68 20.86 -16.19
C LYS A 308 -3.90 21.18 -14.70
N ALA A 309 -5.05 20.78 -14.15
CA ALA A 309 -5.34 20.95 -12.72
C ALA A 309 -4.39 20.10 -11.86
N TYR A 310 -4.09 18.88 -12.28
CA TYR A 310 -3.06 18.05 -11.64
C TYR A 310 -1.70 18.76 -11.62
N LEU A 311 -1.21 19.28 -12.74
CA LEU A 311 0.09 19.97 -12.77
C LEU A 311 0.15 21.19 -11.84
N ALA A 312 -0.94 21.97 -11.77
CA ALA A 312 -1.05 23.14 -10.90
C ALA A 312 -1.15 22.78 -9.40
N ASP A 313 -1.62 21.57 -9.07
CA ASP A 313 -1.86 21.14 -7.71
C ASP A 313 -0.57 20.84 -6.95
N SER A 314 -0.21 21.71 -5.99
CA SER A 314 1.00 21.59 -5.18
C SER A 314 0.71 21.16 -3.72
N ASP A 315 -0.54 21.20 -3.27
CA ASP A 315 -0.87 21.07 -1.85
C ASP A 315 -0.87 19.61 -1.37
N GLY A 316 0.15 19.22 -0.61
CA GLY A 316 0.35 17.84 -0.18
C GLY A 316 1.04 16.93 -1.20
N ARG A 317 1.50 17.47 -2.34
CA ARG A 317 2.28 16.73 -3.35
C ARG A 317 3.52 16.07 -2.76
N VAL A 318 4.25 16.76 -1.88
CA VAL A 318 5.45 16.21 -1.23
C VAL A 318 5.15 14.94 -0.43
N TRP A 319 4.01 14.90 0.27
CA TRP A 319 3.59 13.72 1.03
C TRP A 319 3.19 12.57 0.11
N ALA A 320 2.55 12.86 -1.03
CA ALA A 320 2.21 11.85 -2.03
C ALA A 320 3.47 11.25 -2.67
N MET A 321 4.44 12.10 -3.01
CA MET A 321 5.75 11.71 -3.50
C MET A 321 6.52 10.88 -2.48
N LEU A 322 6.50 11.26 -1.20
CA LEU A 322 7.10 10.48 -0.11
C LEU A 322 6.45 9.11 0.03
N ALA A 323 5.12 9.03 -0.05
CA ALA A 323 4.41 7.75 -0.01
C ALA A 323 4.87 6.82 -1.16
N GLY A 324 5.07 7.37 -2.36
CA GLY A 324 5.58 6.60 -3.50
C GLY A 324 7.01 6.12 -3.29
N LEU A 325 7.91 6.98 -2.77
CA LEU A 325 9.28 6.57 -2.43
C LEU A 325 9.30 5.46 -1.37
N LEU A 326 8.51 5.61 -0.31
CA LEU A 326 8.39 4.61 0.75
C LEU A 326 7.91 3.28 0.18
N CYS A 327 6.86 3.28 -0.64
CA CYS A 327 6.38 2.03 -1.24
C CYS A 327 7.43 1.41 -2.18
N GLY A 328 8.10 2.22 -3.01
CA GLY A 328 9.08 1.72 -3.98
C GLY A 328 10.33 1.14 -3.33
N PHE A 329 10.90 1.85 -2.35
CA PHE A 329 12.01 1.31 -1.55
C PHE A 329 11.56 0.12 -0.71
N GLY A 330 10.35 0.18 -0.13
CA GLY A 330 9.77 -0.92 0.65
C GLY A 330 9.68 -2.21 -0.17
N ASN A 331 9.08 -2.16 -1.36
CA ASN A 331 8.98 -3.31 -2.25
C ASN A 331 10.36 -3.80 -2.72
N GLY A 332 11.26 -2.89 -3.08
CA GLY A 332 12.63 -3.26 -3.45
C GLY A 332 13.34 -4.02 -2.33
N LEU A 333 13.23 -3.55 -1.09
CA LEU A 333 13.78 -4.21 0.11
C LEU A 333 13.11 -5.56 0.39
N GLN A 334 11.78 -5.66 0.17
CA GLN A 334 11.04 -6.92 0.29
C GLN A 334 11.59 -7.95 -0.69
N PHE A 335 11.76 -7.58 -1.96
CA PHE A 335 12.26 -8.52 -2.97
C PHE A 335 13.72 -8.90 -2.76
N MET A 336 14.58 -7.95 -2.40
CA MET A 336 15.99 -8.25 -2.09
C MET A 336 16.12 -9.18 -0.89
N GLY A 337 15.37 -8.95 0.18
CA GLY A 337 15.38 -9.86 1.32
C GLY A 337 14.68 -11.19 1.02
N GLY A 338 13.66 -11.20 0.16
CA GLY A 338 12.95 -12.42 -0.28
C GLY A 338 13.85 -13.35 -1.07
N GLN A 339 14.70 -12.82 -1.95
CA GLN A 339 15.72 -13.61 -2.63
C GLN A 339 16.70 -14.29 -1.66
N ALA A 340 16.99 -13.65 -0.52
CA ALA A 340 17.94 -14.18 0.48
C ALA A 340 17.28 -15.10 1.53
N ALA A 341 16.04 -14.83 1.92
CA ALA A 341 15.34 -15.50 3.02
C ALA A 341 14.15 -16.39 2.58
N GLY A 342 13.78 -16.32 1.30
CA GLY A 342 12.57 -16.90 0.72
C GLY A 342 11.42 -15.90 0.60
N TYR A 343 10.71 -15.95 -0.51
CA TYR A 343 9.58 -15.06 -0.79
C TYR A 343 8.40 -15.37 0.13
N ALA A 344 8.24 -16.62 0.56
CA ALA A 344 7.20 -16.99 1.52
C ALA A 344 7.38 -16.26 2.86
N ALA A 345 8.62 -16.12 3.33
CA ALA A 345 8.94 -15.34 4.52
C ALA A 345 8.83 -13.83 4.28
N ALA A 346 9.20 -13.35 3.08
CA ALA A 346 9.10 -11.95 2.71
C ALA A 346 7.65 -11.44 2.65
N ASP A 347 6.68 -12.30 2.35
CA ASP A 347 5.26 -11.93 2.39
C ASP A 347 4.78 -11.54 3.81
N ALA A 348 5.48 -11.99 4.86
CA ALA A 348 5.17 -11.58 6.22
C ALA A 348 5.42 -10.08 6.47
N VAL A 349 6.18 -9.41 5.60
CA VAL A 349 6.34 -7.95 5.66
C VAL A 349 5.03 -7.20 5.37
N GLN A 350 4.10 -7.86 4.69
CA GLN A 350 2.76 -7.31 4.45
C GLN A 350 1.88 -7.32 5.71
N VAL A 351 2.37 -7.87 6.83
CA VAL A 351 1.78 -7.69 8.16
C VAL A 351 2.04 -6.24 8.61
N SER A 352 1.31 -5.28 8.03
CA SER A 352 1.44 -3.86 8.35
C SER A 352 1.31 -3.64 9.87
N PHE A 353 2.33 -3.03 10.48
CA PHE A 353 2.29 -2.65 11.88
C PHE A 353 1.24 -1.55 12.04
N ILE A 354 0.14 -1.86 12.73
CA ILE A 354 -0.87 -0.88 13.14
C ILE A 354 -0.18 0.08 14.13
N THR A 355 0.49 1.10 13.62
CA THR A 355 0.75 2.28 14.44
C THR A 355 -0.56 3.03 14.46
N SER A 356 -1.22 2.98 15.60
CA SER A 356 -2.37 3.81 15.95
C SER A 356 -1.98 5.29 15.81
N ILE A 357 -2.01 5.81 14.58
CA ILE A 357 -2.09 7.26 14.31
C ILE A 357 -3.55 7.66 14.53
N ARG A 358 -4.07 7.37 15.72
CA ARG A 358 -5.42 7.77 16.14
C ARG A 358 -5.38 8.97 17.08
N LYS A 359 -4.19 9.43 17.49
CA LYS A 359 -4.05 10.49 18.50
C LYS A 359 -3.05 11.61 18.22
N ARG A 360 -2.22 11.56 17.18
CA ARG A 360 -1.15 12.57 16.98
C ARG A 360 -0.71 12.80 15.53
N ILE A 361 -1.64 13.11 14.64
CA ILE A 361 -1.34 14.06 13.58
C ILE A 361 -2.46 15.06 13.59
#